data_AF-A0AAD7Z1F8-F1
#
_entry.id   AF-A0AAD7Z1F8-F1
#
_cell.length_a   1.000
_cell.length_b   1.000
_cell.length_c   1.000
_cell.angle_alpha   90.00
_cell.angle_beta   90.00
_cell.angle_gamma   90.00
#
_symmetry.space_group_name_H-M   'P 1'
#
loop_
_entity.id
_entity.type
_entity.pdbx_description
1 polymer ?
#
loop_
_entity_poly.entity_id
_entity_poly.type
_entity_poly.pdbx_seq_one_letter_code
_entity_poly.pdbx_strand_id
1 'polypeptide(L)'
;MSNSQLCDYAQAWANHLAHTNKFHYRNDRDVGQNLYQRPVSAIQPDVTGQEVSSYWYAAVRQYHYFKEPDVLHANVNAGHFTQMVWVATTFFGVGKARSRDGKIIVVANYSPPGNLSGQFEANVLPPLPENFPDIPTPPQH
;
A
#
# COMPACT_ATOMS: atom_id res chain seq x y z
N MET A 1 4.90 15.45 2.41
CA MET A 1 4.51 15.73 1.01
C MET A 1 2.99 15.81 0.94
N SER A 2 2.41 16.59 0.03
CA SER A 2 0.95 16.56 -0.23
C SER A 2 0.54 15.31 -1.03
N ASN A 3 -0.76 14.99 -1.06
CA ASN A 3 -1.27 13.87 -1.86
C ASN A 3 -0.88 13.96 -3.35
N SER A 4 -0.95 15.16 -3.95
CA SER A 4 -0.56 15.36 -5.35
C SER A 4 0.93 15.05 -5.56
N GLN A 5 1.79 15.52 -4.67
CA GLN A 5 3.23 15.24 -4.73
C GLN A 5 3.50 13.74 -4.58
N LEU A 6 2.76 13.04 -3.70
CA LEU A 6 2.88 11.59 -3.54
C LEU A 6 2.39 10.83 -4.78
N CYS A 7 1.34 11.29 -5.48
CA CYS A 7 0.90 10.71 -6.75
C CYS A 7 1.97 10.84 -7.82
N ASP A 8 2.56 12.03 -7.99
CA ASP A 8 3.64 12.26 -8.95
C ASP A 8 4.85 11.38 -8.64
N TYR A 9 5.18 11.26 -7.36
CA TYR A 9 6.30 10.45 -6.88
C TYR A 9 6.06 8.95 -7.11
N ALA A 10 4.87 8.46 -6.81
CA ALA A 10 4.45 7.08 -7.06
C ALA A 10 4.40 6.77 -8.56
N GLN A 11 3.88 7.70 -9.38
CA GLN A 11 3.81 7.54 -10.83
C GLN A 11 5.19 7.49 -11.47
N ALA A 12 6.11 8.36 -11.04
CA ALA A 12 7.50 8.32 -11.49
C ALA A 12 8.15 6.96 -11.19
N TRP A 13 7.91 6.39 -10.00
CA TRP A 13 8.43 5.07 -9.65
C TRP A 13 7.76 3.95 -10.43
N ALA A 14 6.43 3.98 -10.61
CA ALA A 14 5.71 3.01 -11.43
C ALA A 14 6.26 2.99 -12.87
N ASN A 15 6.48 4.17 -13.46
CA ASN A 15 7.08 4.32 -14.78
C ASN A 15 8.50 3.74 -14.82
N HIS A 16 9.32 3.99 -13.80
CA HIS A 16 10.67 3.43 -13.69
C HIS A 16 10.67 1.90 -13.66
N LEU A 17 9.84 1.29 -12.81
CA LEU A 17 9.70 -0.16 -12.71
C LEU A 17 9.20 -0.76 -14.04
N ALA A 18 8.22 -0.12 -14.67
CA ALA A 18 7.67 -0.54 -15.95
C ALA A 18 8.68 -0.44 -17.11
N HIS A 19 9.51 0.60 -17.10
CA HIS A 19 10.53 0.84 -18.12
C HIS A 19 11.72 -0.11 -17.98
N THR A 20 12.16 -0.36 -16.75
CA THR A 20 13.32 -1.23 -16.46
C THR A 20 12.98 -2.71 -16.37
N ASN A 21 11.68 -3.05 -16.35
CA ASN A 21 11.17 -4.40 -16.14
C ASN A 21 11.66 -5.05 -14.84
N LYS A 22 11.97 -4.23 -13.83
CA LYS A 22 12.38 -4.66 -12.48
C LYS A 22 11.24 -4.41 -11.51
N PHE A 23 11.13 -5.25 -10.49
CA PHE A 23 10.12 -5.09 -9.43
C PHE A 23 10.82 -5.08 -8.07
N HIS A 24 11.02 -3.89 -7.53
CA HIS A 24 11.70 -3.67 -6.26
C HIS A 24 11.26 -2.35 -5.63
N TYR A 25 11.43 -2.26 -4.32
CA TYR A 25 11.18 -1.05 -3.56
C TYR A 25 12.17 0.05 -3.90
N ARG A 26 11.70 1.30 -3.86
CA ARG A 26 12.60 2.46 -3.87
C ARG A 26 13.35 2.52 -2.55
N ASN A 27 14.66 2.79 -2.59
CA ASN A 27 15.43 3.06 -1.38
C ASN A 27 15.19 4.51 -0.92
N ASP A 28 14.06 4.73 -0.26
CA ASP A 28 13.66 6.02 0.32
C ASP A 28 13.00 5.75 1.67
N ARG A 29 13.56 6.32 2.74
CA ARG A 29 13.08 6.11 4.12
C ARG A 29 12.07 7.17 4.56
N ASP A 30 11.95 8.26 3.81
CA ASP A 30 11.07 9.38 4.16
C ASP A 30 9.65 9.22 3.61
N VAL A 31 9.42 8.16 2.82
CA VAL A 31 8.13 7.86 2.18
C VAL A 31 7.82 6.38 2.30
N GLY A 32 6.68 6.05 2.91
CA GLY A 32 6.18 4.68 2.96
C GLY A 32 5.81 4.20 1.56
N GLN A 33 5.87 2.89 1.30
CA GLN A 33 5.60 2.35 -0.03
C GLN A 33 4.89 1.01 0.00
N ASN A 34 3.88 0.86 -0.84
CA ASN A 34 3.32 -0.44 -1.23
C ASN A 34 3.48 -0.63 -2.74
N LEU A 35 3.77 -1.87 -3.14
CA LEU A 35 3.92 -2.25 -4.55
C LEU A 35 2.93 -3.37 -4.88
N TYR A 36 2.42 -3.32 -6.10
CA TYR A 36 1.63 -4.38 -6.69
C TYR A 36 2.07 -4.58 -8.15
N GLN A 37 2.15 -5.83 -8.58
CA GLN A 37 2.42 -6.18 -9.96
C GLN A 37 1.48 -7.30 -10.40
N ARG A 38 0.83 -7.09 -11.54
CA ARG A 38 0.13 -8.15 -12.25
C ARG A 38 0.96 -8.61 -13.46
N PRO A 39 1.36 -9.89 -13.51
CA PRO A 39 1.99 -10.48 -14.69
C PRO A 39 1.08 -10.42 -15.92
N VAL A 40 1.69 -10.72 -17.07
CA VAL A 40 0.99 -10.81 -18.35
C VAL A 40 0.10 -12.05 -18.35
N SER A 41 -1.15 -11.89 -18.80
CA SER A 41 -2.10 -12.98 -19.02
C SER A 41 -2.73 -12.86 -20.41
N ALA A 42 -3.27 -13.97 -20.94
CA ALA A 42 -3.90 -14.01 -22.28
C ALA A 42 -5.03 -12.97 -22.44
N ILE A 43 -5.72 -12.65 -21.35
CA ILE A 43 -6.66 -11.54 -21.24
C ILE A 43 -6.00 -10.52 -20.31
N GLN A 44 -5.80 -9.27 -20.75
CA GLN A 44 -5.17 -8.22 -19.94
C GLN A 44 -6.20 -7.15 -19.52
N PRO A 45 -7.20 -7.46 -18.66
CA PRO A 45 -8.11 -6.43 -18.17
C PRO A 45 -7.32 -5.36 -17.40
N ASP A 46 -7.75 -4.11 -17.31
CA ASP A 46 -7.05 -3.18 -16.41
C ASP A 46 -7.16 -3.62 -14.93
N VAL A 47 -6.37 -3.05 -14.02
CA VAL A 47 -6.55 -3.26 -12.55
C VAL A 47 -7.25 -2.07 -11.93
N THR A 48 -8.18 -2.35 -11.03
CA THR A 48 -8.91 -1.33 -10.27
C THR A 48 -8.18 -1.00 -8.96
N GLY A 49 -8.45 0.17 -8.41
CA GLY A 49 -7.96 0.54 -7.09
C GLY A 49 -8.45 -0.43 -6.00
N GLN A 50 -9.68 -0.94 -6.12
CA GLN A 50 -10.27 -1.90 -5.18
C GLN A 50 -9.53 -3.25 -5.19
N GLU A 51 -9.17 -3.77 -6.37
CA GLU A 51 -8.41 -5.03 -6.47
C GLU A 51 -7.07 -4.90 -5.75
N VAL A 52 -6.34 -3.81 -6.03
CA VAL A 52 -5.02 -3.56 -5.45
C VAL A 52 -5.10 -3.32 -3.94
N SER A 53 -6.05 -2.51 -3.47
CA SER A 53 -6.22 -2.25 -2.04
C SER A 53 -6.66 -3.50 -1.29
N SER A 54 -7.52 -4.33 -1.87
CA SER A 54 -7.94 -5.60 -1.28
C SER A 54 -6.77 -6.58 -1.17
N TYR A 55 -5.89 -6.64 -2.19
CA TYR A 55 -4.67 -7.45 -2.16
C TYR A 55 -3.74 -7.05 -1.01
N TRP A 56 -3.47 -5.75 -0.86
CA TRP A 56 -2.64 -5.22 0.24
C TRP A 56 -3.27 -5.46 1.61
N TYR A 57 -4.58 -5.24 1.74
CA TYR A 57 -5.30 -5.39 3.00
C TYR A 57 -5.43 -6.86 3.44
N ALA A 58 -5.45 -7.82 2.51
CA ALA A 58 -5.66 -9.24 2.80
C ALA A 58 -4.63 -9.84 3.79
N ALA A 59 -3.47 -9.21 3.94
CA ALA A 59 -2.46 -9.63 4.92
C ALA A 59 -2.90 -9.45 6.38
N VAL A 60 -3.97 -8.70 6.65
CA VAL A 60 -4.63 -8.63 7.97
C VAL A 60 -4.94 -10.02 8.55
N ARG A 61 -5.22 -11.01 7.69
CA ARG A 61 -5.55 -12.40 8.10
C ARG A 61 -4.42 -13.09 8.85
N GLN A 62 -3.19 -12.61 8.71
CA GLN A 62 -1.99 -13.15 9.35
C GLN A 62 -1.43 -12.20 10.42
N TYR A 63 -2.05 -11.02 10.60
CA TYR A 63 -1.58 -10.01 11.53
C TYR A 63 -2.08 -10.30 12.95
N HIS A 64 -1.15 -10.28 13.91
CA HIS A 64 -1.46 -10.46 15.32
C HIS A 64 -1.36 -9.11 16.04
N TYR A 65 -2.52 -8.54 16.38
CA TYR A 65 -2.57 -7.30 17.16
C TYR A 65 -1.92 -7.46 18.54
N PHE A 66 -1.43 -6.34 19.09
CA PHE A 66 -0.79 -6.25 20.41
C PHE A 66 0.50 -7.07 20.57
N LYS A 67 1.07 -7.53 19.46
CA LYS A 67 2.41 -8.11 19.40
C LYS A 67 3.20 -7.30 18.39
N GLU A 68 4.40 -6.88 18.77
CA GLU A 68 5.35 -6.40 17.77
C GLU A 68 5.57 -7.53 16.76
N PRO A 69 5.49 -7.25 15.44
CA PRO A 69 5.77 -8.25 14.43
C PRO A 69 7.21 -8.72 14.64
N ASP A 70 7.38 -9.96 15.08
CA ASP A 70 8.70 -10.51 15.36
C ASP A 70 9.58 -10.34 14.11
N VAL A 71 10.78 -9.80 14.32
CA VAL A 71 11.57 -8.94 13.42
C VAL A 71 12.07 -9.66 12.14
N LEU A 72 11.57 -10.86 11.84
CA LEU A 72 11.92 -11.64 10.67
C LEU A 72 10.74 -12.10 9.79
N HIS A 73 9.46 -11.86 10.16
CA HIS A 73 8.31 -12.45 9.43
C HIS A 73 7.11 -11.53 9.19
N ALA A 74 7.30 -10.21 9.09
CA ALA A 74 6.38 -9.43 8.29
C ALA A 74 6.66 -9.76 6.82
N ASN A 75 6.01 -10.79 6.28
CA ASN A 75 5.91 -11.04 4.84
C ASN A 75 5.74 -9.68 4.13
N VAL A 76 6.32 -9.47 2.95
CA VAL A 76 6.17 -8.22 2.18
C VAL A 76 4.71 -7.75 2.14
N ASN A 77 3.78 -8.71 2.09
CA ASN A 77 2.34 -8.48 2.15
C ASN A 77 1.84 -7.96 3.53
N ALA A 78 2.37 -8.47 4.65
CA ALA A 78 2.03 -7.97 5.99
C ALA A 78 2.39 -6.49 6.15
N GLY A 79 3.54 -6.07 5.62
CA GLY A 79 3.93 -4.67 5.56
C GLY A 79 2.99 -3.80 4.74
N HIS A 80 2.30 -4.36 3.74
CA HIS A 80 1.31 -3.61 2.96
C HIS A 80 0.10 -3.24 3.79
N PHE A 81 -0.48 -4.23 4.49
CA PHE A 81 -1.63 -4.02 5.37
C PHE A 81 -1.32 -2.98 6.44
N THR A 82 -0.23 -3.14 7.18
CA THR A 82 0.11 -2.24 8.30
C THR A 82 0.36 -0.81 7.83
N GLN A 83 0.95 -0.63 6.65
CA GLN A 83 1.12 0.71 6.06
C GLN A 83 -0.23 1.34 5.68
N MET A 84 -1.19 0.56 5.18
CA MET A 84 -2.51 1.09 4.80
C MET A 84 -3.29 1.65 5.99
N VAL A 85 -3.17 1.00 7.15
CA VAL A 85 -3.94 1.35 8.37
C VAL A 85 -3.13 2.13 9.40
N TRP A 86 -1.92 2.56 9.03
CA TRP A 86 -1.00 3.24 9.93
C TRP A 86 -1.56 4.58 10.39
N VAL A 87 -1.95 4.69 11.67
CA VAL A 87 -2.64 5.87 12.23
C VAL A 87 -1.92 7.19 11.93
N ALA A 88 -0.60 7.25 12.10
CA ALA A 88 0.16 8.47 11.87
C ALA A 88 0.34 8.87 10.40
N THR A 89 -0.01 7.99 9.45
CA THR A 89 0.05 8.30 8.00
C THR A 89 -1.17 9.12 7.62
N THR A 90 -0.97 10.33 7.11
CA THR A 90 -2.07 11.27 6.82
C THR A 90 -2.26 11.56 5.34
N PHE A 91 -1.24 11.28 4.52
CA PHE A 91 -1.26 11.52 3.09
C PHE A 91 -0.89 10.25 2.33
N PHE A 92 -1.52 10.07 1.18
CA PHE A 92 -1.21 8.97 0.28
C PHE A 92 -1.34 9.41 -1.18
N GLY A 93 -0.60 8.74 -2.06
CA GLY A 93 -0.71 8.92 -3.50
C GLY A 93 -0.38 7.64 -4.25
N VAL A 94 -0.95 7.47 -5.44
CA VAL A 94 -0.84 6.24 -6.22
C VAL A 94 -0.42 6.55 -7.65
N GLY A 95 0.45 5.70 -8.18
CA GLY A 95 0.83 5.69 -9.59
C GLY A 95 0.60 4.32 -10.20
N LYS A 96 0.21 4.28 -11.48
CA LYS A 96 0.03 3.04 -12.25
C LYS A 96 0.74 3.15 -13.59
N ALA A 97 1.49 2.12 -13.95
CA ALA A 97 2.16 2.04 -15.24
C ALA A 97 2.00 0.65 -15.86
N ARG A 98 2.08 0.60 -17.19
CA ARG A 98 2.13 -0.65 -17.93
C ARG A 98 3.49 -0.76 -18.60
N SER A 99 4.18 -1.87 -18.36
CA SER A 99 5.46 -2.19 -19.03
C SER A 99 5.23 -2.51 -20.51
N ARG A 100 6.31 -2.47 -21.32
CA ARG A 100 6.26 -2.87 -22.73
C ARG A 100 5.78 -4.30 -22.92
N ASP A 101 6.10 -5.18 -21.97
CA ASP A 101 5.68 -6.58 -21.99
C ASP A 101 4.22 -6.76 -21.55
N GLY A 102 3.53 -5.69 -21.12
CA GLY A 102 2.12 -5.72 -20.73
C GLY A 102 1.85 -5.94 -19.24
N LYS A 103 2.90 -6.10 -18.41
CA LYS A 103 2.74 -6.15 -16.94
C LYS A 103 2.17 -4.83 -16.43
N ILE A 104 1.21 -4.90 -15.52
CA ILE A 104 0.68 -3.72 -14.83
C ILE A 104 1.37 -3.59 -13.48
N ILE A 105 1.87 -2.40 -13.19
CA ILE A 105 2.57 -2.07 -11.94
C ILE A 105 1.83 -0.92 -11.27
N VAL A 106 1.55 -1.09 -9.98
CA VAL A 106 0.94 -0.06 -9.14
C VAL A 106 1.86 0.20 -7.96
N VAL A 107 2.08 1.48 -7.68
CA VAL A 107 2.87 1.98 -6.56
C VAL A 107 1.98 2.87 -5.73
N ALA A 108 1.94 2.69 -4.42
CA ALA A 108 1.38 3.66 -3.48
C ALA A 108 2.49 4.20 -2.59
N ASN A 109 2.45 5.51 -2.34
CA ASN A 109 3.37 6.22 -1.48
C ASN A 109 2.62 6.89 -0.32
N TYR A 110 3.21 6.89 0.87
CA TYR A 110 2.58 7.28 2.13
C TYR A 110 3.45 8.31 2.88
N SER A 111 2.83 9.30 3.51
CA SER A 111 3.53 10.33 4.28
C SER A 111 2.71 10.77 5.50
N PRO A 112 3.30 10.83 6.72
CA PRO A 112 4.56 10.21 7.14
C PRO A 112 4.66 8.70 6.82
N PRO A 113 5.86 8.11 6.72
CA PRO A 113 6.02 6.68 6.48
C PRO A 113 5.54 5.87 7.69
N GLY A 114 4.90 4.73 7.42
CA GLY A 114 4.52 3.75 8.43
C GLY A 114 5.57 2.67 8.64
N ASN A 115 5.15 1.58 9.28
CA ASN A 115 5.98 0.38 9.53
C ASN A 115 7.27 0.67 10.30
N LEU A 116 7.22 1.64 11.21
CA LEU A 116 8.33 1.97 12.09
C LEU A 116 8.37 0.98 13.25
N SER A 117 9.52 0.34 13.46
CA SER A 117 9.72 -0.62 14.55
C SER A 117 9.45 0.02 15.92
N GLY A 118 8.76 -0.71 16.80
CA GLY A 118 8.38 -0.23 18.13
C GLY A 118 7.22 0.77 18.14
N GLN A 119 6.54 0.95 17.01
CA GLN A 119 5.39 1.84 16.89
C GLN A 119 4.12 1.13 16.38
N PHE A 120 4.13 -0.19 16.22
CA PHE A 120 3.01 -0.92 15.61
C PHE A 120 1.77 -0.89 16.50
N GLU A 121 1.91 -1.06 17.81
CA GLU A 121 0.78 -1.08 18.73
C GLU A 121 -0.01 0.24 18.71
N ALA A 122 0.69 1.37 18.61
CA ALA A 122 0.05 2.69 18.54
C ALA A 122 -0.54 3.02 17.17
N ASN A 123 -0.12 2.32 16.10
CA ASN A 123 -0.46 2.68 14.73
C ASN A 123 -1.29 1.64 13.96
N VAL A 124 -1.38 0.40 14.43
CA VAL A 124 -2.14 -0.68 13.78
C VAL A 124 -3.17 -1.19 14.77
N LEU A 125 -4.32 -0.53 14.77
CA LEU A 125 -5.40 -0.80 15.71
C LEU A 125 -6.27 -1.96 15.22
N PRO A 126 -6.83 -2.78 16.13
CA PRO A 126 -7.81 -3.79 15.76
C PRO A 126 -9.05 -3.13 15.13
N PRO A 127 -9.77 -3.87 14.27
CA PRO A 127 -11.04 -3.38 13.74
C PRO A 127 -12.01 -3.08 14.88
N LEU A 128 -12.89 -2.10 14.66
CA LEU A 128 -13.96 -1.80 15.59
C LEU A 128 -14.88 -3.03 15.76
N PRO A 129 -15.51 -3.21 16.94
CA PRO A 129 -16.52 -4.25 17.14
C PRO A 129 -17.63 -4.17 16.08
N GLU A 130 -18.22 -5.30 15.67
CA GLU A 130 -19.29 -5.31 14.64
C GLU A 130 -20.52 -4.47 15.01
N ASN A 131 -20.73 -4.19 16.30
CA ASN A 131 -21.84 -3.37 16.80
C ASN A 131 -21.52 -1.87 16.85
N PHE A 132 -20.39 -1.42 16.28
CA PHE A 132 -20.08 0.00 16.22
C PHE A 132 -20.99 0.67 15.19
N PRO A 133 -21.61 1.83 15.51
CA PRO A 133 -22.45 2.53 14.56
C PRO A 133 -21.63 2.91 13.31
N ASP A 134 -22.23 2.70 12.13
CA ASP A 134 -21.59 3.03 10.86
C ASP A 134 -21.11 4.49 10.86
N ILE A 135 -19.85 4.68 10.47
CA ILE A 135 -19.32 6.03 10.23
C ILE A 135 -20.05 6.57 9.00
N PRO A 136 -20.69 7.76 9.07
CA PRO A 136 -21.38 8.33 7.92
C PRO A 136 -20.44 8.39 6.72
N THR A 137 -20.89 7.86 5.58
CA THR A 137 -20.14 7.94 4.33
C THR A 137 -19.90 9.41 4.00
N PRO A 138 -18.65 9.84 3.70
CA PRO A 138 -18.40 11.21 3.26
C PRO A 138 -19.26 11.54 2.04
N PRO A 139 -19.76 12.78 1.92
CA PRO A 139 -20.54 13.20 0.77
C PRO A 139 -19.73 12.97 -0.51
N GLN A 140 -20.37 12.37 -1.51
CA GLN A 140 -19.79 12.26 -2.85
C GLN A 140 -19.73 13.67 -3.45
N HIS A 141 -18.51 14.17 -3.68
CA HIS A 141 -18.26 15.43 -4.39
C HIS A 141 -18.43 15.24 -5.90
#